data_AF-A0A1H1LXJ4-F1
#
_entry.id   AF-A0A1H1LXJ4-F1
#
_cell.length_a   1.000
_cell.length_b   1.000
_cell.length_c   1.000
_cell.angle_alpha   90.00
_cell.angle_beta   90.00
_cell.angle_gamma   90.00
#
_symmetry.space_group_name_H-M   'P 1'
#
loop_
_entity.id
_entity.type
_entity.pdbx_description
1 polymer ?
#
loop_
_entity_poly.entity_id
_entity_poly.type
_entity_poly.pdbx_seq_one_letter_code
_entity_poly.pdbx_strand_id
1 'polypeptide(L)'
;MNTIVKRAITGGVVSTIVMGTGTFILGQISGYKAMELLQNSMSGINMLCNTVILGSTTILALMLTLLGLSRSSESRLTDRHYKDVLMIAKYDTVLIVVAVITFLMLNLPISESNEVGASWYETIYYTSLGMAALLGGGFIAVVMMLYGTITNVILIVGLNIKDHPLISKEEAEEQEQEQEQKEEEEEQKEKKEIRNSSN
;
A
#
# COMPACT_ATOMS: atom_id res chain seq x y z
N MET A 1 2.41 -6.77 14.35
CA MET A 1 2.36 -6.13 13.01
C MET A 1 1.98 -7.23 12.04
N ASN A 2 0.83 -7.10 11.37
CA ASN A 2 0.21 -8.21 10.63
C ASN A 2 1.18 -8.83 9.61
N THR A 3 1.19 -10.16 9.45
CA THR A 3 2.15 -10.90 8.60
C THR A 3 2.16 -10.39 7.16
N ILE A 4 1.00 -9.95 6.67
CA ILE A 4 0.79 -9.32 5.36
C ILE A 4 1.58 -8.02 5.24
N VAL A 5 1.45 -7.13 6.23
CA VAL A 5 2.11 -5.83 6.26
C VAL A 5 3.63 -6.01 6.32
N LYS A 6 4.12 -6.99 7.09
CA LYS A 6 5.56 -7.31 7.17
C LYS A 6 6.12 -7.80 5.83
N ARG A 7 5.41 -8.68 5.12
CA ARG A 7 5.80 -9.16 3.79
C ARG A 7 5.78 -8.05 2.75
N ALA A 8 4.75 -7.21 2.77
CA ALA A 8 4.61 -6.09 1.86
C ALA A 8 5.71 -5.04 2.04
N ILE A 9 6.03 -4.65 3.28
CA ILE A 9 7.15 -3.75 3.57
C ILE A 9 8.47 -4.37 3.10
N THR A 10 8.69 -5.66 3.33
CA THR A 10 9.89 -6.36 2.86
C THR A 10 9.98 -6.32 1.33
N GLY A 11 8.87 -6.58 0.62
CA GLY A 11 8.81 -6.50 -0.85
C GLY A 11 9.08 -5.09 -1.38
N GLY A 12 8.54 -4.06 -0.71
CA GLY A 12 8.81 -2.66 -1.05
C GLY A 12 10.28 -2.28 -0.85
N VAL A 13 10.86 -2.63 0.30
CA VAL A 13 12.28 -2.37 0.60
C VAL A 13 13.19 -3.06 -0.41
N VAL A 14 12.94 -4.33 -0.71
CA VAL A 14 13.70 -5.07 -1.74
C VAL A 14 13.57 -4.39 -3.10
N SER A 15 12.36 -3.98 -3.48
CA SER A 15 12.12 -3.29 -4.76
C SER A 15 12.85 -1.94 -4.83
N THR A 16 12.83 -1.14 -3.76
CA THR A 16 13.60 0.12 -3.68
C THR A 16 15.09 -0.13 -3.80
N ILE A 17 15.63 -1.17 -3.16
CA ILE A 17 17.06 -1.51 -3.27
C ILE A 17 17.40 -1.92 -4.71
N VAL A 18 16.59 -2.77 -5.34
CA VAL A 18 16.80 -3.21 -6.73
C VAL A 18 16.70 -2.03 -7.69
N MET A 19 15.69 -1.16 -7.53
CA MET A 19 15.55 0.05 -8.35
C MET A 19 16.71 1.01 -8.13
N GLY A 20 17.08 1.29 -6.88
CA GLY A 20 18.17 2.20 -6.53
C GLY A 20 19.53 1.73 -7.02
N THR A 21 19.80 0.42 -6.93
CA THR A 21 21.04 -0.16 -7.47
C THR A 21 21.03 -0.16 -9.00
N GLY A 22 19.91 -0.50 -9.63
CA GLY A 22 19.77 -0.46 -11.08
C GLY A 22 19.98 0.96 -11.64
N THR A 23 19.39 1.96 -11.00
CA THR A 23 19.55 3.36 -11.41
C THR A 23 20.95 3.89 -11.17
N PHE A 24 21.62 3.48 -10.08
CA PHE A 24 23.02 3.83 -9.82
C PHE A 24 23.97 3.24 -10.88
N ILE A 25 23.78 1.96 -11.24
CA ILE A 25 24.58 1.30 -12.29
C ILE A 25 24.38 1.97 -13.64
N LEU A 26 23.12 2.26 -14.02
CA LEU A 26 22.83 3.00 -15.25
C LEU A 26 23.47 4.40 -15.25
N GLY A 27 23.47 5.09 -14.12
CA GLY A 27 24.12 6.39 -13.97
C GLY A 27 25.62 6.34 -14.23
N GLN A 28 26.31 5.31 -13.73
CA GLN A 28 27.75 5.11 -13.95
C GLN A 28 28.09 4.75 -15.41
N ILE A 29 27.28 3.92 -16.06
CA ILE A 29 27.50 3.47 -17.45
C ILE A 29 27.27 4.62 -18.44
N SER A 30 26.36 5.55 -18.14
CA SER A 30 25.92 6.58 -19.08
C SER A 30 26.89 7.76 -19.24
N GLY A 31 28.04 7.78 -18.56
CA GLY A 31 29.11 8.76 -18.80
C GLY A 31 28.65 10.22 -18.62
N TYR A 32 28.31 10.60 -17.38
CA TYR A 32 27.84 11.92 -16.91
C TYR A 32 27.91 13.12 -17.89
N LYS A 33 26.79 13.36 -18.57
CA LYS A 33 26.18 14.69 -18.74
C LYS A 33 24.85 14.70 -17.98
N ALA A 34 24.89 15.08 -16.70
CA ALA A 34 23.72 15.08 -15.81
C ALA A 34 22.52 15.84 -16.42
N MET A 35 22.77 16.91 -17.17
CA MET A 35 21.73 17.72 -17.82
C MET A 35 21.00 16.98 -18.97
N GLU A 36 21.71 16.22 -19.79
CA GLU A 36 21.13 15.47 -20.93
C GLU A 36 20.35 14.24 -20.44
N LEU A 37 20.88 13.57 -19.41
CA LEU A 37 20.18 12.45 -18.77
C LEU A 37 18.99 12.91 -17.94
N LEU A 38 19.07 14.07 -17.30
CA LEU A 38 17.93 14.67 -16.58
C LEU A 38 16.81 15.02 -17.55
N GLN A 39 17.09 15.69 -18.67
CA GLN A 39 16.06 16.02 -19.67
C GLN A 39 15.35 14.79 -20.21
N ASN A 40 16.09 13.72 -20.52
CA ASN A 40 15.49 12.48 -21.01
C ASN A 40 14.77 11.67 -19.92
N SER A 41 15.20 11.77 -18.65
CA SER A 41 14.61 11.01 -17.54
C SER A 41 13.42 11.71 -16.87
N MET A 42 13.33 13.04 -16.95
CA MET A 42 12.24 13.83 -16.38
C MET A 42 10.86 13.34 -16.86
N SER A 43 10.73 13.03 -18.16
CA SER A 43 9.50 12.48 -18.72
C SER A 43 9.14 11.13 -18.09
N GLY A 44 10.12 10.23 -17.92
CA GLY A 44 9.93 8.93 -17.31
C GLY A 44 9.55 9.01 -15.82
N ILE A 45 10.23 9.86 -15.04
CA ILE A 45 9.93 10.03 -13.62
C ILE A 45 8.55 10.71 -13.44
N ASN A 46 8.21 11.69 -14.28
CA ASN A 46 6.88 12.31 -14.27
C ASN A 46 5.77 11.30 -14.58
N MET A 47 5.99 10.42 -15.55
CA MET A 47 5.06 9.34 -15.87
C MET A 47 4.90 8.37 -14.68
N LEU A 48 6.00 8.04 -13.99
CA LEU A 48 5.97 7.23 -12.77
C LEU A 48 5.17 7.91 -11.67
N CYS A 49 5.42 9.19 -11.36
CA CYS A 49 4.65 9.95 -10.37
C CYS A 49 3.16 9.97 -10.70
N ASN A 50 2.80 10.27 -11.96
CA ASN A 50 1.40 10.27 -12.39
C ASN A 50 0.76 8.88 -12.26
N THR A 51 1.49 7.82 -12.58
CA THR A 51 1.02 6.43 -12.44
C THR A 51 0.80 6.08 -10.97
N VAL A 52 1.72 6.45 -10.08
CA VAL A 52 1.58 6.23 -8.64
C VAL A 52 0.38 6.99 -8.10
N ILE A 53 0.21 8.27 -8.44
CA ILE A 53 -0.93 9.08 -8.00
C ILE A 53 -2.26 8.45 -8.44
N LEU A 54 -2.39 8.12 -9.73
CA LEU A 54 -3.61 7.51 -10.27
C LEU A 54 -3.88 6.13 -9.67
N GLY A 55 -2.85 5.28 -9.62
CA GLY A 55 -2.93 3.94 -9.05
C GLY A 55 -3.35 3.97 -7.59
N SER A 56 -2.67 4.75 -6.77
CA SER A 56 -3.01 4.94 -5.35
C SER A 56 -4.44 5.46 -5.15
N THR A 57 -4.86 6.47 -5.90
CA THR A 57 -6.24 6.98 -5.85
C THR A 57 -7.26 5.87 -6.14
N THR A 58 -6.97 5.00 -7.12
CA THR A 58 -7.85 3.87 -7.42
C THR A 58 -7.84 2.81 -6.32
N ILE A 59 -6.71 2.57 -5.65
CA ILE A 59 -6.62 1.65 -4.50
C ILE A 59 -7.50 2.14 -3.36
N LEU A 60 -7.48 3.43 -3.02
CA LEU A 60 -8.38 4.01 -2.01
C LEU A 60 -9.85 3.85 -2.39
N ALA A 61 -10.19 4.10 -3.66
CA ALA A 61 -11.55 3.94 -4.15
C ALA A 61 -12.02 2.48 -4.03
N LEU A 62 -11.19 1.51 -4.45
CA LEU A 62 -11.49 0.08 -4.34
C LEU A 62 -11.62 -0.37 -2.88
N MET A 63 -10.79 0.15 -1.99
CA MET A 63 -10.90 -0.12 -0.56
C MET A 63 -12.21 0.39 0.03
N LEU A 64 -12.62 1.61 -0.34
CA LEU A 64 -13.92 2.15 0.07
C LEU A 64 -15.07 1.30 -0.47
N THR A 65 -15.00 0.86 -1.73
CA THR A 65 -15.98 -0.06 -2.31
C THR A 65 -16.04 -1.38 -1.55
N LEU A 66 -14.90 -1.98 -1.20
CA LEU A 66 -14.82 -3.22 -0.43
C LEU A 66 -15.49 -3.07 0.94
N LEU A 67 -15.21 -1.97 1.66
CA LEU A 67 -15.85 -1.67 2.94
C LEU A 67 -17.37 -1.49 2.79
N GLY A 68 -17.82 -0.84 1.72
CA GLY A 68 -19.23 -0.66 1.40
C GLY A 68 -19.96 -1.98 1.17
N LEU A 69 -19.36 -2.88 0.37
CA LEU A 69 -19.91 -4.21 0.09
C LEU A 69 -19.91 -5.10 1.34
N SER A 70 -18.86 -5.03 2.15
CA SER A 70 -18.79 -5.82 3.39
C SER A 70 -19.91 -5.48 4.37
N ARG A 71 -20.22 -4.20 4.60
CA ARG A 71 -21.29 -3.81 5.54
C ARG A 71 -22.67 -4.36 5.12
N SER A 72 -22.85 -4.63 3.84
CA SER A 72 -24.09 -5.17 3.28
C SER A 72 -24.18 -6.70 3.33
N SER A 73 -23.08 -7.40 3.64
CA SER A 73 -23.03 -8.86 3.76
C SER A 73 -23.31 -9.28 5.20
N GLU A 74 -24.09 -10.36 5.42
CA GLU A 74 -24.32 -10.93 6.74
C GLU A 74 -23.04 -11.50 7.39
N SER A 75 -22.00 -11.74 6.59
CA SER A 75 -20.66 -12.04 7.09
C SER A 75 -19.95 -10.74 7.47
N ARG A 76 -20.05 -10.37 8.75
CA ARG A 76 -19.31 -9.25 9.34
C ARG A 76 -17.81 -9.44 9.09
N LEU A 77 -17.19 -8.57 8.30
CA LEU A 77 -15.73 -8.46 8.26
C LEU A 77 -15.23 -8.28 9.70
N THR A 78 -14.28 -9.12 10.09
CA THR A 78 -13.63 -9.10 11.40
C THR A 78 -12.95 -7.75 11.63
N ASP A 79 -12.82 -7.32 12.88
CA ASP A 79 -12.20 -6.02 13.23
C ASP A 79 -10.77 -5.89 12.67
N ARG A 80 -10.11 -7.03 12.40
CA ARG A 80 -8.80 -7.10 11.76
C ARG A 80 -8.80 -6.60 10.32
N HIS A 81 -9.82 -6.93 9.51
CA HIS A 81 -9.89 -6.46 8.13
C HIS A 81 -10.08 -4.95 8.03
N TYR A 82 -10.86 -4.36 8.93
CA TYR A 82 -10.99 -2.92 9.02
C TYR A 82 -9.66 -2.25 9.38
N LYS A 83 -8.88 -2.85 10.29
CA LYS A 83 -7.53 -2.37 10.63
C LYS A 83 -6.55 -2.48 9.47
N ASP A 84 -6.59 -3.56 8.70
CA ASP A 84 -5.74 -3.75 7.52
C ASP A 84 -6.06 -2.72 6.43
N VAL A 85 -7.35 -2.51 6.13
CA VAL A 85 -7.79 -1.49 5.18
C VAL A 85 -7.39 -0.09 5.64
N LEU A 86 -7.53 0.21 6.94
CA LEU A 86 -7.10 1.49 7.50
C LEU A 86 -5.59 1.69 7.39
N MET A 87 -4.78 0.64 7.60
CA MET A 87 -3.34 0.69 7.42
C MET A 87 -2.98 1.02 5.98
N ILE A 88 -3.59 0.32 5.02
CA ILE A 88 -3.36 0.53 3.59
C ILE A 88 -3.73 1.96 3.20
N ALA A 89 -4.89 2.45 3.63
CA ALA A 89 -5.32 3.81 3.34
C ALA A 89 -4.35 4.88 3.87
N LYS A 90 -3.77 4.67 5.06
CA LYS A 90 -2.75 5.58 5.62
C LYS A 90 -1.46 5.56 4.80
N TYR A 91 -0.93 4.38 4.48
CA TYR A 91 0.30 4.27 3.67
C TYR A 91 0.10 4.83 2.27
N ASP A 92 -1.05 4.56 1.65
CA ASP A 92 -1.36 5.04 0.31
C ASP A 92 -1.56 6.57 0.27
N THR A 93 -2.21 7.16 1.27
CA THR A 93 -2.31 8.62 1.40
C THR A 93 -0.94 9.29 1.50
N VAL A 94 -0.05 8.72 2.32
CA VAL A 94 1.33 9.23 2.43
C VAL A 94 2.05 9.13 1.09
N LEU A 95 1.90 8.00 0.38
CA LEU A 95 2.52 7.78 -0.91
C LEU A 95 2.02 8.80 -1.96
N ILE A 96 0.73 9.09 -2.00
CA ILE A 96 0.14 10.12 -2.87
C ILE A 96 0.76 11.49 -2.57
N VAL A 97 0.82 11.89 -1.30
CA VAL A 97 1.38 13.19 -0.91
C VAL A 97 2.84 13.33 -1.35
N VAL A 98 3.66 12.30 -1.10
CA VAL A 98 5.06 12.29 -1.53
C VAL A 98 5.17 12.30 -3.05
N ALA A 99 4.32 11.57 -3.78
CA ALA A 99 4.30 11.55 -5.24
C ALA A 99 3.94 12.92 -5.84
N VAL A 100 2.95 13.61 -5.27
CA VAL A 100 2.54 14.96 -5.69
C VAL A 100 3.65 15.97 -5.41
N ILE A 101 4.26 15.95 -4.22
CA ILE A 101 5.38 16.85 -3.89
C ILE A 101 6.55 16.61 -4.84
N THR A 102 6.90 15.35 -5.10
CA THR A 102 7.96 14.98 -6.04
C THR A 102 7.64 15.47 -7.44
N PHE A 103 6.42 15.21 -7.92
CA PHE A 103 5.97 15.65 -9.24
C PHE A 103 6.06 17.16 -9.40
N LEU A 104 5.58 17.93 -8.42
CA LEU A 104 5.69 19.39 -8.44
C LEU A 104 7.15 19.83 -8.46
N MET A 105 8.01 19.24 -7.64
CA MET A 105 9.45 19.57 -7.62
C MET A 105 10.12 19.32 -8.98
N LEU A 106 9.79 18.22 -9.66
CA LEU A 106 10.36 17.86 -10.96
C LEU A 106 9.85 18.71 -12.13
N ASN A 107 8.62 19.21 -12.02
CA ASN A 107 7.99 20.03 -13.07
C ASN A 107 8.24 21.54 -12.90
N LEU A 108 8.94 21.97 -11.84
CA LEU A 108 9.37 23.36 -11.73
C LEU A 108 10.43 23.67 -12.79
N PRO A 109 10.26 24.72 -13.62
CA PRO A 109 11.22 25.09 -14.66
C PRO A 109 12.42 25.80 -14.05
N ILE A 110 13.36 25.04 -13.48
CA ILE A 110 14.56 25.61 -12.85
C ILE A 110 15.69 25.86 -13.88
N SER A 111 15.49 25.34 -15.10
CA SER A 111 16.41 25.43 -16.24
C SER A 111 16.56 26.82 -16.86
N GLU A 112 15.71 27.80 -16.51
CA GLU A 112 15.77 29.17 -17.07
C GLU A 112 16.56 30.15 -16.19
N SER A 113 17.04 29.72 -15.02
CA SER A 113 17.89 30.57 -14.18
C SER A 113 19.36 30.43 -14.62
N ASN A 114 19.87 31.46 -15.29
CA ASN A 114 21.24 31.53 -15.82
C ASN A 114 22.36 31.53 -14.73
N GLU A 115 22.05 31.22 -13.47
CA GLU A 115 22.96 31.32 -12.32
C GLU A 115 23.24 30.00 -11.61
N VAL A 116 22.62 28.87 -11.99
CA VAL A 116 22.81 27.60 -11.26
C VAL A 116 23.95 26.76 -11.84
N GLY A 117 25.02 26.60 -11.06
CA GLY A 117 26.20 25.81 -11.43
C GLY A 117 25.91 24.32 -11.65
N ALA A 118 26.81 23.64 -12.38
CA ALA A 118 26.65 22.23 -12.78
C ALA A 118 26.40 21.25 -11.61
N SER A 119 26.94 21.53 -10.42
CA SER A 119 26.74 20.72 -9.21
C SER A 119 25.28 20.67 -8.74
N TRP A 120 24.51 21.71 -9.05
CA TRP A 120 23.11 21.80 -8.65
C TRP A 120 22.21 20.88 -9.50
N TYR A 121 22.50 20.76 -10.81
CA TYR A 121 21.85 19.80 -11.70
C TYR A 121 22.12 18.35 -11.29
N GLU A 122 23.35 18.05 -10.88
CA GLU A 122 23.72 16.73 -10.38
C GLU A 122 22.96 16.39 -9.09
N THR A 123 22.88 17.33 -8.15
CA THR A 123 22.15 17.16 -6.89
C THR A 123 20.67 16.86 -7.14
N ILE A 124 20.01 17.60 -8.03
CA ILE A 124 18.62 17.34 -8.38
C ILE A 124 18.48 15.99 -9.06
N TYR A 125 19.33 15.68 -10.03
CA TYR A 125 19.25 14.41 -10.74
C TYR A 125 19.26 13.21 -9.79
N TYR A 126 20.21 13.13 -8.86
CA TYR A 126 20.24 12.02 -7.90
C TYR A 126 19.11 12.06 -6.89
N THR A 127 18.67 13.26 -6.46
CA THR A 127 17.53 13.40 -5.55
C THR A 127 16.25 12.89 -6.21
N SER A 128 16.00 13.26 -7.46
CA SER A 128 14.89 12.79 -8.28
C SER A 128 14.92 11.27 -8.47
N LEU A 129 16.11 10.72 -8.71
CA LEU A 129 16.31 9.29 -8.90
C LEU A 129 16.04 8.50 -7.60
N GLY A 130 16.50 9.03 -6.46
CA GLY A 130 16.21 8.47 -5.14
C GLY A 130 14.72 8.50 -4.81
N MET A 131 14.06 9.64 -5.08
CA MET A 131 12.61 9.78 -4.90
C MET A 131 11.83 8.83 -5.81
N ALA A 132 12.25 8.64 -7.06
CA ALA A 132 11.63 7.67 -7.98
C ALA A 132 11.73 6.22 -7.45
N ALA A 133 12.89 5.82 -6.93
CA ALA A 133 13.08 4.47 -6.36
C ALA A 133 12.26 4.26 -5.08
N LEU A 134 12.14 5.30 -4.23
CA LEU A 134 11.30 5.28 -3.04
C LEU A 134 9.82 5.18 -3.41
N LEU A 135 9.35 5.99 -4.36
CA LEU A 135 7.97 5.96 -4.84
C LEU A 135 7.64 4.61 -5.49
N GLY A 136 8.53 4.08 -6.33
CA GLY A 136 8.34 2.78 -6.97
C GLY A 136 8.23 1.63 -5.96
N GLY A 137 9.15 1.54 -5.00
CA GLY A 137 9.09 0.50 -3.97
C GLY A 137 7.94 0.69 -2.98
N GLY A 138 7.62 1.94 -2.62
CA GLY A 138 6.46 2.26 -1.79
C GLY A 138 5.15 1.85 -2.47
N PHE A 139 5.02 2.10 -3.77
CA PHE A 139 3.85 1.70 -4.55
C PHE A 139 3.70 0.18 -4.60
N ILE A 140 4.80 -0.56 -4.84
CA ILE A 140 4.80 -2.03 -4.80
C ILE A 140 4.38 -2.54 -3.40
N ALA A 141 4.86 -1.90 -2.32
CA ALA A 141 4.45 -2.29 -0.97
C ALA A 141 2.94 -2.14 -0.78
N VAL A 142 2.35 -1.02 -1.19
CA VAL A 142 0.89 -0.80 -1.07
C VAL A 142 0.11 -1.83 -1.90
N VAL A 143 0.54 -2.11 -3.12
CA VAL A 143 -0.09 -3.14 -3.98
C VAL A 143 -0.02 -4.53 -3.33
N MET A 144 1.11 -4.88 -2.72
CA MET A 144 1.26 -6.15 -1.99
C MET A 144 0.36 -6.22 -0.74
N MET A 145 0.18 -5.12 -0.01
CA MET A 145 -0.76 -5.08 1.10
C MET A 145 -2.20 -5.26 0.63
N LEU A 146 -2.60 -4.57 -0.46
CA LEU A 146 -3.91 -4.72 -1.08
C LEU A 146 -4.17 -6.18 -1.49
N TYR A 147 -3.22 -6.82 -2.15
CA TYR A 147 -3.35 -8.23 -2.55
C TYR A 147 -3.58 -9.15 -1.35
N GLY A 148 -2.82 -8.95 -0.26
CA GLY A 148 -2.99 -9.72 0.97
C GLY A 148 -4.38 -9.53 1.58
N THR A 149 -4.84 -8.27 1.69
CA THR A 149 -6.18 -7.97 2.22
C THR A 149 -7.29 -8.57 1.36
N ILE A 150 -7.21 -8.45 0.03
CA ILE A 150 -8.20 -9.05 -0.89
C ILE A 150 -8.20 -10.57 -0.75
N THR A 151 -7.02 -11.19 -0.69
CA THR A 151 -6.90 -12.65 -0.56
C THR A 151 -7.52 -13.14 0.75
N ASN A 152 -7.27 -12.43 1.86
CA ASN A 152 -7.90 -12.75 3.14
C ASN A 152 -9.43 -12.61 3.07
N VAL A 153 -9.94 -11.55 2.45
CA VAL A 153 -11.39 -11.37 2.26
C VAL A 153 -11.99 -12.50 1.43
N ILE A 154 -11.35 -12.92 0.33
CA ILE A 154 -11.83 -14.01 -0.53
C ILE A 154 -11.81 -15.35 0.22
N LEU A 155 -10.73 -15.65 0.96
CA LEU A 155 -10.61 -16.90 1.71
C LEU A 155 -11.65 -17.00 2.84
N ILE A 156 -11.83 -15.93 3.61
CA ILE A 156 -12.68 -15.91 4.80
C ILE A 156 -14.14 -15.72 4.42
N VAL A 157 -14.46 -14.70 3.60
CA VAL A 157 -15.84 -14.35 3.25
C VAL A 157 -16.34 -15.15 2.04
N GLY A 158 -15.48 -15.42 1.07
CA GLY A 158 -15.87 -16.08 -0.18
C GLY A 158 -15.86 -17.60 -0.11
N LEU A 159 -14.81 -18.20 0.48
CA LEU A 159 -14.57 -19.64 0.45
C LEU A 159 -14.80 -20.36 1.79
N ASN A 160 -14.96 -19.62 2.90
CA ASN A 160 -15.19 -20.15 4.26
C ASN A 160 -14.19 -21.27 4.67
N ILE A 161 -12.93 -21.15 4.21
CA ILE A 161 -11.88 -22.14 4.49
C ILE A 161 -11.23 -21.80 5.83
N LYS A 162 -11.45 -22.65 6.84
CA LYS A 162 -10.84 -22.52 8.17
C LYS A 162 -9.40 -23.06 8.25
N ASP A 163 -9.04 -24.02 7.38
CA ASP A 163 -7.72 -24.67 7.34
C ASP A 163 -6.99 -24.33 6.04
N HIS A 164 -6.25 -23.21 6.01
CA HIS A 164 -5.36 -22.90 4.89
C HIS A 164 -3.92 -22.73 5.42
N PRO A 165 -2.89 -23.36 4.82
CA PRO A 165 -1.48 -23.23 5.24
C PRO A 165 -0.86 -21.82 5.05
N LEU A 166 -1.68 -20.82 4.70
CA LEU A 166 -1.31 -19.40 4.65
C LEU A 166 -1.94 -18.58 5.78
N ILE A 167 -2.86 -19.18 6.54
CA ILE A 167 -3.37 -18.66 7.80
C ILE A 167 -2.26 -18.89 8.81
N SER A 168 -1.65 -17.81 9.27
CA SER A 168 -0.68 -17.86 10.37
C SER A 168 -1.38 -18.37 11.63
N LYS A 169 -0.68 -19.09 12.52
CA LYS A 169 -1.29 -19.61 13.76
C LYS A 169 -2.01 -18.53 14.59
N GLU A 170 -1.52 -17.29 14.53
CA GLU A 170 -2.20 -16.10 15.11
C GLU A 170 -3.60 -15.83 14.50
N GLU A 171 -3.79 -16.09 13.21
CA GLU A 171 -5.09 -15.91 12.53
C GLU A 171 -6.06 -17.06 12.81
N ALA A 172 -5.57 -18.28 13.09
CA ALA A 172 -6.41 -19.42 13.48
C ALA A 172 -6.94 -19.25 14.92
N GLU A 173 -6.05 -18.86 15.85
CA GLU A 173 -6.41 -18.62 17.26
C GLU A 173 -7.40 -17.45 17.41
N GLU A 174 -7.29 -16.41 16.57
CA GLU A 174 -8.22 -15.28 16.60
C GLU A 174 -9.59 -15.62 15.98
N GLN A 175 -9.64 -16.51 14.98
CA GLN A 175 -10.92 -16.99 14.42
C GLN A 175 -11.67 -17.89 15.41
N GLU A 176 -10.96 -18.71 16.17
CA GLU A 176 -11.55 -19.51 17.27
C GLU A 176 -12.14 -18.58 18.34
N GLN A 177 -11.41 -17.55 18.77
CA GLN A 177 -11.91 -16.56 19.74
C GLN A 177 -13.13 -15.77 19.25
N GLU A 178 -13.17 -15.39 17.98
CA GLU A 178 -14.33 -14.68 17.41
C GLU A 178 -15.55 -15.61 17.23
N GLN A 179 -15.34 -16.90 16.98
CA GLN A 179 -16.43 -17.88 16.95
C GLN A 179 -16.98 -18.14 18.35
N GLU A 180 -16.12 -18.32 19.35
CA GLU A 180 -16.53 -18.46 20.74
C GLU A 180 -17.31 -17.23 21.22
N GLN A 181 -16.88 -16.01 20.86
CA GLN A 181 -17.62 -14.79 21.20
C GLN A 181 -18.98 -14.67 20.50
N LYS A 182 -19.10 -15.11 19.25
CA LYS A 182 -20.39 -15.11 18.54
C LYS A 182 -21.36 -16.14 19.11
N GLU A 183 -20.87 -17.33 19.43
CA GLU A 183 -21.66 -18.38 20.07
C GLU A 183 -22.11 -17.93 21.48
N GLU A 184 -21.24 -17.29 22.26
CA GLU A 184 -21.60 -16.71 23.56
C GLU A 184 -22.63 -15.56 23.44
N GLU A 185 -22.52 -14.70 22.43
CA GLU A 185 -23.50 -13.63 22.19
C GLU A 185 -24.88 -14.18 21.75
N GLU A 186 -24.92 -15.23 20.94
CA GLU A 186 -26.15 -15.90 20.53
C GLU A 186 -26.80 -16.63 21.71
N GLU A 187 -26.03 -17.36 22.51
CA GLU A 187 -26.53 -18.06 23.70
C GLU A 187 -27.08 -17.08 24.75
N GLN A 188 -26.44 -15.91 24.89
CA GLN A 188 -26.92 -14.85 25.79
C GLN A 188 -28.19 -14.15 25.28
N LYS A 189 -28.36 -14.03 23.96
CA LYS A 189 -29.61 -13.51 23.36
C LYS A 189 -30.75 -14.49 23.56
N GLU A 190 -30.52 -15.77 23.31
CA GLU A 190 -31.54 -16.83 23.45
C GLU A 190 -31.98 -16.96 24.92
N LYS A 191 -31.04 -16.94 25.88
CA LYS A 191 -31.35 -16.92 27.32
C LYS A 191 -32.14 -15.68 27.75
N LYS A 192 -31.92 -14.52 27.13
CA LYS A 192 -32.69 -13.29 27.40
C LYS A 192 -34.10 -13.35 26.82
N GLU A 193 -34.29 -13.92 25.64
CA GLU A 193 -35.60 -14.10 25.03
C GLU A 193 -36.47 -15.09 25.81
N ILE A 194 -35.91 -16.23 26.22
CA ILE A 194 -36.61 -17.23 27.05
C ILE A 194 -37.02 -16.62 28.41
N ARG A 195 -36.16 -15.81 29.02
CA ARG A 195 -36.44 -15.13 30.30
C ARG A 195 -37.53 -14.06 30.19
N ASN A 196 -37.61 -13.36 29.06
CA ASN A 196 -38.66 -12.35 28.81
C ASN A 196 -40.00 -12.96 28.39
N SER A 197 -40.02 -14.20 27.88
CA SER A 197 -41.25 -14.93 27.53
C SER A 197 -41.92 -15.67 28.71
N SER A 198 -41.26 -15.75 29.87
CA SER A 198 -41.78 -16.43 31.08
C SER A 198 -42.29 -15.47 32.16
N ASN A 199 -42.40 -14.18 31.87
CA ASN A 199 -42.93 -13.12 32.75
C ASN A 199 -44.16 -12.48 32.11
#